data_AF-A0A257CVT1-F1
#
_entry.id   AF-A0A257CVT1-F1
#
_cell.length_a   1.000
_cell.length_b   1.000
_cell.length_c   1.000
_cell.angle_alpha   90.00
_cell.angle_beta   90.00
_cell.angle_gamma   90.00
#
_symmetry.space_group_name_H-M   'P 1'
#
loop_
_entity.id
_entity.type
_entity.pdbx_description
1 polymer ?
#
loop_
_entity_poly.entity_id
_entity_poly.type
_entity_poly.pdbx_seq_one_letter_code
_entity_poly.pdbx_strand_id
1 'polypeptide(L)'
;MLTFDNAPKKATNLSLSASTLEKARELGLNLSKTVDELLEKEVRRVSRIQWAERNKVAIEQYNARIESEGTFAQQVQEWLVAQGETPAPNDAPHNAHSAA
;
A
#
# COMPACT_ATOMS: atom_id res chain seq x y z
N MET A 1 7.76 6.69 -3.21
CA MET A 1 7.33 5.27 -3.20
C MET A 1 8.61 4.42 -3.13
N LEU A 2 8.64 3.33 -2.36
CA LEU A 2 9.85 2.51 -2.25
C LEU A 2 10.15 1.83 -3.60
N THR A 3 11.28 2.17 -4.20
CA THR A 3 11.77 1.62 -5.46
C THR A 3 12.93 0.66 -5.18
N PHE A 4 12.76 -0.61 -5.51
CA PHE A 4 13.78 -1.66 -5.31
C PHE A 4 14.44 -2.09 -6.63
N ASP A 5 13.91 -1.67 -7.78
CA ASP A 5 14.18 -2.27 -9.10
C ASP A 5 15.51 -1.87 -9.75
N ASN A 6 16.42 -1.17 -9.06
CA ASN A 6 17.69 -0.72 -9.64
C ASN A 6 18.84 -0.58 -8.63
N ALA A 7 18.71 -1.14 -7.42
CA ALA A 7 19.79 -1.08 -6.43
C ALA A 7 20.83 -2.19 -6.69
N PRO A 8 22.14 -1.89 -6.69
CA PRO A 8 23.17 -2.91 -6.80
C PRO A 8 23.11 -3.84 -5.57
N LYS A 9 23.19 -5.16 -5.81
CA LYS A 9 23.16 -6.17 -4.74
C LYS A 9 24.35 -5.97 -3.82
N LYS A 10 24.09 -5.76 -2.53
CA LYS A 10 25.13 -5.68 -1.51
C LYS A 10 25.26 -7.03 -0.80
N ALA A 11 26.48 -7.58 -0.81
CA ALA A 11 26.79 -8.76 0.00
C ALA A 11 26.60 -8.41 1.48
N THR A 12 25.74 -9.17 2.16
CA THR A 12 25.38 -8.94 3.56
C THR A 12 25.56 -10.25 4.31
N ASN A 13 26.28 -10.22 5.44
CA ASN A 13 26.45 -11.40 6.29
C ASN A 13 25.20 -11.55 7.16
N LEU A 14 24.54 -12.70 7.06
CA LEU A 14 23.32 -13.04 7.81
C LEU A 14 23.53 -14.37 8.53
N SER A 15 23.12 -14.43 9.80
CA SER A 15 23.07 -15.67 10.56
C SER A 15 21.69 -16.31 10.44
N LEU A 16 21.63 -17.50 9.85
CA LEU A 16 20.40 -18.31 9.72
C LEU A 16 20.61 -19.68 10.38
N SER A 17 19.50 -20.35 10.71
CA SER A 17 19.54 -21.71 11.25
C SER A 17 20.25 -22.66 10.28
N ALA A 18 21.23 -23.40 10.78
CA ALA A 18 21.96 -24.40 10.01
C ALA A 18 21.02 -25.46 9.41
N SER A 19 20.02 -25.92 10.17
CA SER A 19 19.08 -26.94 9.69
C SER A 19 18.24 -26.46 8.50
N THR A 20 17.87 -25.18 8.49
CA THR A 20 17.11 -24.57 7.39
C THR A 20 18.00 -24.36 6.16
N LEU A 21 19.26 -23.99 6.36
CA LEU A 21 20.23 -23.82 5.26
C LEU A 21 20.53 -25.16 4.58
N GLU A 22 20.79 -26.22 5.35
CA GLU A 22 21.01 -27.55 4.80
C GLU A 22 19.79 -28.04 4.01
N LYS A 23 18.59 -27.89 4.56
CA LYS A 23 17.36 -28.25 3.84
C LYS A 23 17.16 -27.44 2.57
N ALA A 24 17.45 -26.14 2.61
CA ALA A 24 17.34 -25.28 1.43
C ALA A 24 18.33 -25.68 0.32
N ARG A 25 19.55 -26.11 0.70
CA ARG A 25 20.56 -26.64 -0.23
C ARG A 25 20.13 -27.97 -0.83
N GLU A 26 19.65 -28.91 -0.01
CA GLU A 26 19.10 -30.20 -0.48
C GLU A 26 17.98 -30.01 -1.51
N LEU A 27 17.14 -28.98 -1.31
CA LEU A 27 16.03 -28.63 -2.18
C LEU A 27 16.44 -27.79 -3.40
N GLY A 28 17.73 -27.46 -3.56
CA GLY A 28 18.24 -26.68 -4.69
C GLY A 28 17.76 -25.22 -4.72
N LEU A 29 17.39 -24.64 -3.57
CA LEU A 29 16.89 -23.27 -3.51
C LEU A 29 18.01 -22.24 -3.76
N ASN A 30 17.67 -21.16 -4.46
CA ASN A 30 18.56 -20.01 -4.57
C ASN A 30 18.41 -19.12 -3.35
N LEU A 31 19.20 -19.37 -2.30
CA LEU A 31 19.12 -18.68 -1.01
C LEU A 31 19.15 -17.15 -1.16
N SER A 32 20.05 -16.63 -2.00
CA SER A 32 20.17 -15.18 -2.20
C SER A 32 18.87 -14.60 -2.74
N LYS A 33 18.28 -15.22 -3.77
CA LYS A 33 17.02 -14.76 -4.36
C LYS A 33 15.86 -14.89 -3.36
N THR A 34 15.74 -16.02 -2.67
CA THR A 34 14.65 -16.26 -1.73
C THR A 34 14.69 -15.27 -0.56
N VAL A 35 15.86 -15.03 0.03
CA VAL A 35 16.01 -14.09 1.15
C VAL A 35 15.75 -12.65 0.70
N ASP A 36 16.23 -12.27 -0.48
CA ASP A 36 16.01 -10.95 -1.06
C ASP A 36 14.50 -10.67 -1.25
N GLU A 37 13.77 -11.58 -1.88
CA GLU A 37 12.32 -11.45 -2.09
C GLU A 37 11.52 -11.41 -0.78
N LEU A 38 11.91 -12.22 0.21
CA LEU A 38 11.26 -12.23 1.53
C LEU A 38 11.51 -10.92 2.27
N LEU A 39 12.76 -10.43 2.25
CA LEU A 39 13.12 -9.18 2.90
C LEU A 39 12.43 -7.99 2.23
N GLU A 40 12.37 -7.95 0.91
CA GLU A 40 11.67 -6.89 0.17
C GLU A 40 10.18 -6.85 0.54
N LYS A 41 9.51 -8.01 0.56
CA LYS A 41 8.10 -8.11 0.98
C LYS A 41 7.89 -7.57 2.38
N GLU A 42 8.79 -7.92 3.30
CA GLU A 42 8.69 -7.52 4.70
C GLU A 42 8.95 -6.02 4.88
N VAL A 43 9.97 -5.48 4.22
CA VAL A 43 10.26 -4.03 4.22
C VAL A 43 9.07 -3.25 3.68
N ARG A 44 8.47 -3.70 2.57
CA ARG A 44 7.25 -3.06 2.01
C ARG A 44 6.10 -3.12 3.02
N ARG A 45 5.90 -4.24 3.70
CA ARG A 45 4.84 -4.41 4.71
C ARG A 45 5.02 -3.41 5.87
N VAL A 46 6.20 -3.42 6.49
CA VAL A 46 6.52 -2.53 7.62
C VAL A 46 6.43 -1.06 7.22
N SER A 47 6.93 -0.72 6.03
CA SER A 47 6.90 0.66 5.55
C SER A 47 5.48 1.16 5.30
N ARG A 48 4.56 0.30 4.82
CA ARG A 48 3.14 0.67 4.70
C ARG A 48 2.51 0.94 6.05
N ILE A 49 2.79 0.11 7.06
CA ILE A 49 2.27 0.30 8.42
C ILE A 49 2.78 1.62 8.99
N GLN A 50 4.08 1.89 8.89
CA GLN A 50 4.67 3.15 9.37
C GLN A 50 4.16 4.37 8.60
N TRP A 51 3.87 4.22 7.31
CA TRP A 51 3.25 5.29 6.54
C TRP A 51 1.82 5.56 7.02
N ALA A 52 1.00 4.51 7.18
CA ALA A 52 -0.38 4.64 7.65
C ALA A 52 -0.44 5.33 9.02
N GLU A 53 0.42 4.91 9.97
CA GLU A 53 0.48 5.52 11.30
C GLU A 53 0.83 7.01 11.23
N ARG A 54 1.86 7.38 10.46
CA ARG A 54 2.28 8.78 10.30
C ARG A 54 1.23 9.65 9.60
N ASN A 55 0.44 9.06 8.71
CA ASN A 55 -0.55 9.81 7.92
C ASN A 55 -1.95 9.74 8.54
N LYS A 56 -2.15 9.01 9.64
CA LYS A 56 -3.46 8.81 10.27
C LYS A 56 -4.19 10.12 10.52
N VAL A 57 -3.53 11.08 11.17
CA VAL A 57 -4.12 12.41 11.47
C VAL A 57 -4.46 13.18 10.19
N ALA A 58 -3.59 13.15 9.19
CA ALA A 58 -3.83 13.84 7.92
C ALA A 58 -5.00 13.20 7.15
N ILE A 59 -5.11 11.87 7.18
CA ILE A 59 -6.22 11.13 6.58
C ILE A 59 -7.53 11.44 7.32
N GLU A 60 -7.52 11.46 8.66
CA GLU A 60 -8.69 11.81 9.47
C GLU A 60 -9.15 13.24 9.20
N GLN A 61 -8.24 14.22 9.14
CA GLN A 61 -8.57 15.60 8.78
C GLN A 61 -9.14 15.73 7.37
N TYR A 62 -8.56 15.01 6.42
CA TYR A 62 -9.06 14.97 5.05
C TYR A 62 -10.46 14.35 4.99
N ASN A 63 -10.67 13.22 5.64
CA ASN A 63 -11.97 12.54 5.70
C ASN A 63 -13.02 13.44 6.34
N ALA A 64 -12.70 14.11 7.45
CA ALA A 64 -13.59 15.06 8.11
C ALA A 64 -13.98 16.22 7.17
N ARG A 65 -13.02 16.73 6.38
CA ARG A 65 -13.30 17.77 5.38
C ARG A 65 -14.24 17.26 4.28
N ILE A 66 -14.03 16.03 3.79
CA ILE A 66 -14.89 15.43 2.77
C ILE A 66 -16.30 15.17 3.32
N GLU A 67 -16.44 14.76 4.58
CA GLU A 67 -17.75 14.61 5.23
C GLU A 67 -18.49 15.95 5.37
N SER A 68 -17.77 17.05 5.63
CA SER A 68 -18.39 18.37 5.80
C SER A 68 -18.66 19.11 4.49
N GLU A 69 -17.73 19.06 3.53
CA GLU A 69 -17.75 19.88 2.31
C GLU A 69 -18.13 19.07 1.06
N GLY A 70 -18.18 17.74 1.17
CA GLY A 70 -18.27 16.85 0.03
C GLY A 70 -16.98 16.84 -0.81
N THR A 71 -16.99 16.01 -1.84
CA THR A 71 -15.95 15.99 -2.87
C THR A 71 -16.30 16.98 -3.98
N PHE A 72 -15.27 17.47 -4.69
CA PHE A 72 -15.49 18.24 -5.91
C PHE A 72 -16.35 17.49 -6.94
N ALA A 73 -16.18 16.17 -7.03
CA ALA A 73 -17.02 15.33 -7.89
C ALA A 73 -18.50 15.40 -7.51
N GLN A 74 -18.83 15.34 -6.22
CA GLN A 74 -20.22 15.51 -5.74
C GLN A 74 -20.77 16.89 -6.08
N GLN A 75 -19.97 17.95 -5.94
CA GLN A 75 -20.39 19.31 -6.29
C GLN A 75 -20.70 19.44 -7.80
N VAL A 76 -19.89 18.83 -8.67
CA VAL A 76 -20.14 18.79 -10.11
C VAL A 76 -21.41 18.00 -10.43
N GLN A 77 -21.66 16.90 -9.72
CA GLN A 77 -22.86 16.08 -9.89
C GLN A 77 -24.12 16.87 -9.48
N GLU A 78 -24.09 17.54 -8.34
CA GLU A 78 -25.16 18.45 -7.90
C GLU A 78 -25.42 19.57 -8.92
N TRP A 79 -24.35 20.13 -9.48
CA TRP A 79 -24.43 21.15 -10.52
C TRP A 79 -25.09 20.62 -11.82
N LEU A 80 -24.74 19.42 -12.27
CA LEU A 80 -25.36 18.78 -13.45
C LEU A 80 -26.86 18.52 -13.24
N VAL A 81 -27.24 18.01 -12.06
CA VAL A 81 -28.64 17.81 -11.68
C VAL A 81 -29.41 19.12 -11.74
N ALA A 82 -28.81 20.22 -11.25
CA ALA A 82 -29.43 21.54 -11.29
C ALA A 82 -29.64 22.09 -12.72
N GLN A 83 -28.90 21.60 -13.72
CA GLN A 83 -29.08 21.91 -15.14
C GLN A 83 -30.11 21.00 -15.85
N GLY A 84 -30.71 20.05 -15.13
CA GLY A 84 -31.67 19.09 -15.71
C GLY A 84 -30.99 17.94 -16.46
N GLU A 85 -29.67 17.78 -16.31
CA GLU A 85 -28.94 16.63 -16.83
C GLU A 85 -28.97 15.51 -15.78
N THR A 86 -29.20 14.27 -16.23
CA THR A 86 -29.11 13.10 -15.35
C THR A 86 -27.64 12.73 -15.21
N PRO A 87 -27.01 12.90 -14.04
CA PRO A 87 -25.65 12.45 -13.85
C PRO A 87 -25.53 10.94 -14.07
N ALA A 88 -24.41 10.50 -14.62
CA ALA A 88 -24.05 9.08 -14.64
C ALA A 88 -24.05 8.53 -13.19
N PRO A 89 -24.49 7.27 -12.97
CA PRO A 89 -24.58 6.70 -11.63
C PRO A 89 -23.24 6.84 -10.90
N ASN A 90 -23.27 7.59 -9.80
CA ASN A 90 -22.13 7.72 -8.91
C ASN A 90 -22.05 6.45 -8.07
N ASP A 91 -21.23 5.48 -8.50
CA ASP A 91 -20.87 4.34 -7.67
C ASP A 91 -20.05 4.85 -6.46
N ALA A 92 -20.75 5.23 -5.38
CA ALA A 92 -20.13 5.58 -4.10
C ALA A 92 -20.14 4.36 -3.15
N PRO A 93 -19.12 4.14 -2.28
CA PRO A 93 -17.88 4.90 -2.10
C PRO A 93 -16.62 4.10 -2.47
N HIS A 94 -15.71 4.70 -3.25
CA HIS A 94 -14.34 4.18 -3.43
C HIS A 94 -13.48 4.20 -2.15
N ASN A 95 -14.03 4.63 -1.00
CA ASN A 95 -13.32 4.70 0.29
C ASN A 95 -13.76 3.62 1.32
N ALA A 96 -14.30 2.48 0.88
CA ALA A 96 -14.60 1.34 1.76
C ALA A 96 -13.38 0.42 2.04
N HIS A 97 -12.14 0.96 2.05
CA HIS A 97 -10.92 0.17 2.26
C HIS A 97 -10.05 0.59 3.45
N SER A 98 -10.59 1.35 4.41
CA SER A 98 -9.85 1.69 5.63
C SER A 98 -10.67 1.42 6.90
N ALA A 99 -11.13 0.18 7.06
CA ALA A 99 -11.60 -0.36 8.33
C ALA A 99 -11.38 -1.89 8.39
N ALA A 100 -10.12 -2.33 8.42
CA ALA A 100 -9.68 -3.63 8.93
C ALA A 100 -8.16 -3.63 9.14
#